data_AF-A0A9D8D322-F1
#
_entry.id   AF-A0A9D8D322-F1
#
_cell.length_a   1.000
_cell.length_b   1.000
_cell.length_c   1.000
_cell.angle_alpha   90.00
_cell.angle_beta   90.00
_cell.angle_gamma   90.00
#
_symmetry.space_group_name_H-M   'P 1'
#
loop_
_entity.id
_entity.type
_entity.pdbx_description
1 polymer ?
#
loop_
_entity_poly.entity_id
_entity_poly.type
_entity_poly.pdbx_seq_one_letter_code
_entity_poly.pdbx_strand_id
1 'polypeptide(L)'
;MSRDNPRIAILGFAIECNRFSPVATAADFEQDVDIRGNQIVSEARSAASITLPDLPGFFTEMDRTGQWTPVPLRVSQAQPGGPVEENFFKAFLAEIETGLKAALPLDAVFVSAHGAALAQGTDDPDGDLFEVVRRVVGPDIPVIAVFDLHANVSRKMIDNLSVFVGYLENPHTDIHERGVEAAKHMRECLAGQRTAIEMVKLPLVPPQISLLTAQGPYADLVKYGQTKVGGDIVNVSVMAGFAYSDSPKNGLTAVVTARNANRRAAAELALDIAKRGWAMKERFKRAMVPLA
;
A
#
# COMPACT_ATOMS: atom_id res chain seq x y z
N MET A 1 -22.63 14.60 6.08
CA MET A 1 -22.06 13.53 5.23
C MET A 1 -23.22 12.68 4.75
N SER A 2 -23.44 12.61 3.44
CA SER A 2 -24.49 11.75 2.89
C SER A 2 -24.04 10.31 3.05
N ARG A 3 -24.56 9.60 4.05
CA ARG A 3 -24.19 8.19 4.29
C ARG A 3 -24.51 7.29 3.09
N ASP A 4 -25.42 7.74 2.23
CA ASP A 4 -25.92 6.94 1.11
C ASP A 4 -25.08 7.09 -0.17
N ASN A 5 -24.27 8.15 -0.30
CA ASN A 5 -23.40 8.38 -1.46
C ASN A 5 -22.09 9.08 -1.05
N PRO A 6 -21.12 8.34 -0.46
CA PRO A 6 -19.87 8.90 0.02
C PRO A 6 -18.96 9.40 -1.12
N ARG A 7 -18.30 10.52 -0.92
CA ARG A 7 -17.28 11.10 -1.80
C ARG A 7 -15.90 10.57 -1.42
N ILE A 8 -15.25 9.82 -2.31
CA ILE A 8 -13.97 9.16 -2.02
C ILE A 8 -12.91 9.68 -2.97
N ALA A 9 -11.86 10.30 -2.42
CA ALA A 9 -10.71 10.70 -3.23
C ALA A 9 -9.92 9.48 -3.69
N ILE A 10 -9.56 9.45 -4.97
CA ILE A 10 -8.81 8.36 -5.60
C ILE A 10 -7.48 8.93 -6.10
N LEU A 11 -6.37 8.37 -5.62
CA LEU A 11 -5.02 8.69 -6.08
C LEU A 11 -4.11 7.46 -6.08
N GLY A 12 -2.94 7.57 -6.70
CA GLY A 12 -1.96 6.49 -6.67
C GLY A 12 -0.55 6.95 -7.02
N PHE A 13 0.42 6.29 -6.41
CA PHE A 13 1.84 6.48 -6.67
C PHE A 13 2.57 5.15 -6.54
N ALA A 14 3.15 4.66 -7.63
CA ALA A 14 3.78 3.35 -7.66
C ALA A 14 5.09 3.34 -8.44
N ILE A 15 6.15 2.91 -7.78
CA ILE A 15 7.42 2.52 -8.37
C ILE A 15 8.18 1.66 -7.35
N GLU A 16 8.81 0.59 -7.81
CA GLU A 16 9.78 -0.16 -7.01
C GLU A 16 11.18 0.42 -7.24
N CYS A 17 11.77 1.04 -6.23
CA CYS A 17 13.05 1.72 -6.39
C CYS A 17 14.24 0.86 -5.95
N ASN A 18 15.12 0.56 -6.91
CA ASN A 18 16.50 0.16 -6.66
C ASN A 18 17.37 1.41 -6.57
N ARG A 19 17.92 1.72 -5.39
CA ARG A 19 18.74 2.94 -5.17
C ARG A 19 19.92 3.06 -6.14
N PHE A 20 20.41 1.94 -6.64
CA PHE A 20 21.59 1.87 -7.50
C PHE A 20 21.27 1.98 -9.00
N SER A 21 19.98 2.02 -9.36
CA SER A 21 19.54 2.23 -10.74
C SER A 21 19.53 3.72 -11.13
N PRO A 22 19.57 4.04 -12.44
CA PRO A 22 19.37 5.41 -12.92
C PRO A 22 18.08 6.04 -12.41
N VAL A 23 18.11 7.34 -12.16
CA VAL A 23 16.96 8.13 -11.67
C VAL A 23 15.76 7.92 -12.59
N ALA A 24 14.59 7.65 -12.00
CA ALA A 24 13.33 7.60 -12.72
C ALA A 24 12.80 9.02 -12.93
N THR A 25 12.64 9.40 -14.19
CA THR A 25 12.24 10.74 -14.63
C THR A 25 10.74 10.82 -14.87
N ALA A 26 10.21 12.03 -15.08
CA ALA A 26 8.81 12.22 -15.45
C ALA A 26 8.40 11.39 -16.69
N ALA A 27 9.31 11.24 -17.66
CA ALA A 27 9.04 10.51 -18.90
C ALA A 27 8.77 9.01 -18.66
N ASP A 28 9.39 8.42 -17.64
CA ASP A 28 9.16 7.01 -17.29
C ASP A 28 7.73 6.79 -16.80
N PHE A 29 7.20 7.73 -15.99
CA PHE A 29 5.80 7.70 -15.54
C PHE A 29 4.82 8.02 -16.68
N GLU A 30 5.14 8.99 -17.54
CA GLU A 30 4.30 9.35 -18.70
C GLU A 30 4.18 8.22 -19.72
N GLN A 31 5.24 7.41 -19.88
CA GLN A 31 5.26 6.26 -20.77
C GLN A 31 4.43 5.08 -20.24
N ASP A 32 4.39 4.88 -18.92
CA ASP A 32 3.61 3.84 -18.27
C ASP A 32 2.20 4.34 -17.90
N VAL A 33 2.03 4.96 -16.74
CA VAL A 33 0.75 5.49 -16.27
C VAL A 33 0.95 6.83 -15.57
N ASP A 34 0.50 7.93 -16.16
CA ASP A 34 0.39 9.23 -15.48
C ASP A 34 -0.92 9.94 -15.84
N ILE A 35 -2.01 9.51 -15.19
CA ILE A 35 -3.37 9.90 -15.56
C ILE A 35 -4.05 10.72 -14.46
N ARG A 36 -5.02 11.56 -14.88
CA ARG A 36 -5.70 12.52 -14.01
C ARG A 36 -7.21 12.51 -14.21
N GLY A 37 -7.94 12.94 -13.18
CA GLY A 37 -9.37 13.19 -13.26
C GLY A 37 -10.17 11.98 -13.79
N ASN A 38 -11.19 12.22 -14.60
CA ASN A 38 -12.12 11.18 -15.03
C ASN A 38 -11.49 10.04 -15.84
N GLN A 39 -10.27 10.20 -16.38
CA GLN A 39 -9.57 9.08 -17.01
C GLN A 39 -9.32 7.95 -16.01
N ILE A 40 -9.01 8.26 -14.74
CA ILE A 40 -8.84 7.26 -13.67
C ILE A 40 -10.11 6.41 -13.50
N VAL A 41 -11.28 7.05 -13.55
CA VAL A 41 -12.57 6.37 -13.42
C VAL A 41 -12.86 5.47 -14.62
N SER A 42 -12.56 5.94 -15.83
CA SER A 42 -12.68 5.15 -17.06
C SER A 42 -11.76 3.94 -17.04
N GLU A 43 -10.49 4.12 -16.65
CA GLU A 43 -9.51 3.04 -16.55
C GLU A 43 -9.88 2.03 -15.46
N ALA A 44 -10.34 2.48 -14.29
CA ALA A 44 -10.72 1.59 -13.20
C ALA A 44 -11.94 0.70 -13.54
N ARG A 45 -12.77 1.11 -14.50
CA ARG A 45 -13.92 0.34 -14.98
C ARG A 45 -13.68 -0.35 -16.34
N SER A 46 -12.47 -0.20 -16.88
CA SER A 46 -12.08 -0.83 -18.13
C SER A 46 -11.76 -2.31 -17.92
N ALA A 47 -12.18 -3.16 -18.86
CA ALA A 47 -11.78 -4.58 -18.89
C ALA A 47 -10.28 -4.75 -19.24
N ALA A 48 -9.65 -3.72 -19.78
CA ALA A 48 -8.23 -3.69 -20.15
C ALA A 48 -7.57 -2.44 -19.53
N SER A 49 -7.74 -2.27 -18.21
CA SER A 49 -7.16 -1.15 -17.47
C SER A 49 -5.63 -1.13 -17.61
N ILE A 50 -5.06 0.06 -17.81
CA ILE A 50 -3.60 0.25 -17.78
C ILE A 50 -3.04 0.39 -16.36
N THR A 51 -3.91 0.58 -15.36
CA THR A 51 -3.52 0.79 -13.97
C THR A 51 -3.27 -0.53 -13.24
N LEU A 52 -2.57 -0.48 -12.11
CA LEU A 52 -2.48 -1.62 -11.19
C LEU A 52 -3.89 -2.20 -10.87
N PRO A 53 -4.07 -3.54 -10.87
CA PRO A 53 -5.39 -4.17 -10.72
C PRO A 53 -6.14 -3.89 -9.41
N ASP A 54 -5.48 -3.37 -8.39
CA ASP A 54 -6.07 -3.02 -7.10
C ASP A 54 -7.06 -1.85 -7.24
N LEU A 55 -6.79 -0.92 -8.16
CA LEU A 55 -7.70 0.17 -8.48
C LEU A 55 -9.01 -0.34 -9.12
N PRO A 56 -9.00 -1.15 -10.20
CA PRO A 56 -10.20 -1.82 -10.70
C PRO A 56 -10.91 -2.69 -9.65
N GLY A 57 -10.16 -3.39 -8.80
CA GLY A 57 -10.74 -4.22 -7.73
C GLY A 57 -11.49 -3.39 -6.71
N PHE A 58 -10.93 -2.25 -6.32
CA PHE A 58 -11.59 -1.30 -5.44
C PHE A 58 -12.87 -0.75 -6.05
N PHE A 59 -12.83 -0.31 -7.32
CA PHE A 59 -14.01 0.21 -8.02
C PHE A 59 -15.10 -0.85 -8.18
N THR A 60 -14.73 -2.08 -8.57
CA THR A 60 -15.67 -3.19 -8.75
C THR A 60 -16.45 -3.46 -7.46
N GLU A 61 -15.76 -3.55 -6.33
CA GLU A 61 -16.42 -3.82 -5.05
C GLU A 61 -17.20 -2.62 -4.53
N MET A 62 -16.70 -1.40 -4.72
CA MET A 62 -17.44 -0.19 -4.35
C MET A 62 -18.73 -0.06 -5.15
N ASP A 63 -18.70 -0.25 -6.47
CA ASP A 63 -19.88 -0.23 -7.34
C ASP A 63 -20.87 -1.34 -6.95
N ARG A 64 -20.38 -2.53 -6.58
CA ARG A 64 -21.21 -3.66 -6.14
C ARG A 64 -21.92 -3.42 -4.80
N THR A 65 -21.29 -2.69 -3.88
CA THR A 65 -21.74 -2.58 -2.47
C THR A 65 -22.61 -1.36 -2.18
N GLY A 66 -22.78 -0.45 -3.13
CA GLY A 66 -23.72 0.67 -3.01
C GLY A 66 -23.31 1.91 -3.78
N GLN A 67 -24.12 2.96 -3.70
CA GLN A 67 -23.75 4.24 -4.31
C GLN A 67 -22.51 4.83 -3.65
N TRP A 68 -21.73 5.55 -4.45
CA TRP A 68 -20.56 6.33 -4.04
C TRP A 68 -20.15 7.25 -5.20
N THR A 69 -19.37 8.28 -4.88
CA THR A 69 -18.86 9.26 -5.85
C THR A 69 -17.33 9.24 -5.84
N PRO A 70 -16.67 8.67 -6.87
CA PRO A 70 -15.23 8.79 -7.01
C PRO A 70 -14.85 10.25 -7.25
N VAL A 71 -13.83 10.73 -6.54
CA VAL A 71 -13.21 12.03 -6.72
C VAL A 71 -11.76 11.79 -7.18
N PRO A 72 -11.55 11.54 -8.49
CA PRO A 72 -10.24 11.18 -9.00
C PRO A 72 -9.28 12.38 -9.00
N LEU A 73 -8.08 12.16 -8.50
CA LEU A 73 -6.98 13.13 -8.51
C LEU A 73 -5.97 12.73 -9.59
N ARG A 74 -4.87 12.09 -9.20
CA ARG A 74 -3.79 11.63 -10.07
C ARG A 74 -3.34 10.22 -9.67
N VAL A 75 -3.12 9.37 -10.66
CA VAL A 75 -2.48 8.06 -10.51
C VAL A 75 -1.24 8.08 -11.37
N SER A 76 -0.08 7.88 -10.73
CA SER A 76 1.23 7.89 -11.38
C SER A 76 1.98 6.59 -11.05
N GLN A 77 2.32 5.80 -12.07
CA GLN A 77 2.95 4.49 -11.93
C GLN A 77 4.04 4.35 -12.99
N ALA A 78 5.18 3.79 -12.61
CA ALA A 78 6.29 3.47 -13.52
C ALA A 78 6.82 2.07 -13.25
N GLN A 79 7.48 1.47 -14.24
CA GLN A 79 8.24 0.24 -14.06
C GLN A 79 9.29 0.36 -12.94
N PRO A 80 9.76 -0.76 -12.36
CA PRO A 80 10.87 -0.75 -11.41
C PRO A 80 12.09 0.01 -11.95
N GLY A 81 12.62 0.94 -11.14
CA GLY A 81 13.61 1.92 -11.59
C GLY A 81 14.49 2.42 -10.45
N GLY A 82 15.20 3.53 -10.67
CA GLY A 82 15.95 4.21 -9.61
C GLY A 82 15.09 5.15 -8.78
N PRO A 83 15.72 5.94 -7.89
CA PRO A 83 15.03 7.01 -7.17
C PRO A 83 14.35 7.98 -8.12
N VAL A 84 13.14 8.41 -7.78
CA VAL A 84 12.35 9.36 -8.57
C VAL A 84 12.99 10.74 -8.55
N GLU A 85 12.96 11.43 -9.69
CA GLU A 85 13.43 12.81 -9.83
C GLU A 85 12.75 13.74 -8.81
N GLU A 86 13.54 14.54 -8.10
CA GLU A 86 13.07 15.41 -7.00
C GLU A 86 11.96 16.37 -7.46
N ASN A 87 12.15 17.02 -8.61
CA ASN A 87 11.20 18.01 -9.11
C ASN A 87 9.87 17.38 -9.51
N PHE A 88 9.90 16.20 -10.14
CA PHE A 88 8.71 15.46 -10.49
C PHE A 88 7.92 15.06 -9.25
N PHE A 89 8.60 14.49 -8.25
CA PHE A 89 7.94 14.06 -7.01
C PHE A 89 7.36 15.23 -6.22
N LYS A 90 8.08 16.35 -6.10
CA LYS A 90 7.57 17.57 -5.45
C LYS A 90 6.35 18.13 -6.18
N ALA A 91 6.38 18.17 -7.52
CA ALA A 91 5.24 18.62 -8.32
C ALA A 91 4.03 17.69 -8.13
N PHE A 92 4.25 16.37 -8.11
CA PHE A 92 3.21 15.39 -7.82
C PHE A 92 2.56 15.63 -6.45
N LEU A 93 3.35 15.79 -5.38
CA LEU A 93 2.82 16.07 -4.05
C LEU A 93 2.02 17.38 -3.98
N ALA A 94 2.52 18.44 -4.62
CA ALA A 94 1.83 19.73 -4.67
C ALA A 94 0.49 19.66 -5.43
N GLU A 95 0.44 18.88 -6.51
CA GLU A 95 -0.79 18.62 -7.28
C GLU A 95 -1.81 17.84 -6.44
N ILE A 96 -1.38 16.78 -5.75
CA ILE A 96 -2.23 16.00 -4.84
C ILE A 96 -2.77 16.88 -3.70
N GLU A 97 -1.92 17.68 -3.06
CA GLU A 97 -2.34 18.58 -1.98
C GLU A 97 -3.39 19.60 -2.47
N THR A 98 -3.16 20.19 -3.64
CA THR A 98 -4.09 21.15 -4.26
C THR A 98 -5.42 20.49 -4.62
N GLY A 99 -5.37 19.31 -5.23
CA GLY A 99 -6.54 18.53 -5.62
C GLY A 99 -7.38 18.10 -4.42
N LEU A 100 -6.75 17.63 -3.34
CA LEU A 100 -7.45 17.28 -2.10
C LEU A 100 -8.14 18.51 -1.48
N LYS A 101 -7.46 19.65 -1.39
CA LYS A 101 -8.03 20.89 -0.85
C LYS A 101 -9.26 21.34 -1.64
N ALA A 102 -9.19 21.26 -2.97
CA ALA A 102 -10.30 21.62 -3.85
C ALA A 102 -11.47 20.63 -3.79
N ALA A 103 -11.20 19.36 -3.45
CA ALA A 103 -12.18 18.29 -3.40
C ALA A 103 -13.03 18.25 -2.11
N LEU A 104 -12.58 18.92 -1.05
CA LEU A 104 -13.26 18.93 0.24
C LEU A 104 -14.69 19.50 0.15
N PRO A 105 -15.64 18.96 0.95
CA PRO A 105 -15.48 17.85 1.89
C PRO A 105 -15.42 16.47 1.19
N LEU A 106 -14.61 15.58 1.77
CA LEU A 106 -14.46 14.18 1.40
C LEU A 106 -14.93 13.29 2.55
N ASP A 107 -15.43 12.10 2.23
CA ASP A 107 -15.83 11.09 3.22
C ASP A 107 -14.74 10.04 3.44
N ALA A 108 -13.86 9.81 2.45
CA ALA A 108 -12.69 8.93 2.57
C ALA A 108 -11.65 9.18 1.47
N VAL A 109 -10.50 8.50 1.57
CA VAL A 109 -9.43 8.47 0.57
C VAL A 109 -8.99 7.03 0.32
N PHE A 110 -8.90 6.64 -0.95
CA PHE A 110 -8.25 5.41 -1.39
C PHE A 110 -6.96 5.72 -2.15
N VAL A 111 -5.90 4.99 -1.82
CA VAL A 111 -4.58 5.14 -2.46
C VAL A 111 -4.09 3.78 -2.99
N SER A 112 -3.90 3.69 -4.30
CA SER A 112 -3.17 2.58 -4.94
C SER A 112 -1.67 2.88 -4.87
N ALA A 113 -0.93 2.17 -4.01
CA ALA A 113 0.47 2.46 -3.72
C ALA A 113 1.36 1.22 -3.92
N HIS A 114 2.64 1.46 -4.21
CA HIS A 114 3.64 0.39 -4.17
C HIS A 114 4.25 0.26 -2.77
N GLY A 115 4.66 1.37 -2.14
CA GLY A 115 5.30 1.37 -0.82
C GLY A 115 6.82 1.12 -0.82
N ALA A 116 7.45 0.98 -1.98
CA ALA A 116 8.90 0.79 -2.13
C ALA A 116 9.58 1.93 -2.90
N ALA A 117 8.95 3.10 -2.96
CA ALA A 117 9.49 4.23 -3.68
C ALA A 117 10.62 4.91 -2.89
N LEU A 118 11.53 5.52 -3.64
CA LEU A 118 12.54 6.49 -3.20
C LEU A 118 12.45 7.70 -4.10
N ALA A 119 12.82 8.87 -3.60
CA ALA A 119 12.99 10.05 -4.43
C ALA A 119 14.30 10.75 -4.09
N GLN A 120 14.84 11.49 -5.05
CA GLN A 120 15.93 12.41 -4.73
C GLN A 120 15.44 13.42 -3.68
N GLY A 121 16.16 13.52 -2.56
CA GLY A 121 15.82 14.39 -1.44
C GLY A 121 14.96 13.75 -0.33
N THR A 122 14.41 12.54 -0.52
CA THR A 122 13.68 11.80 0.53
C THR A 122 13.75 10.29 0.34
N ASP A 123 14.07 9.58 1.42
CA ASP A 123 14.03 8.11 1.45
C ASP A 123 12.62 7.57 1.73
N ASP A 124 11.63 8.43 1.96
CA ASP A 124 10.25 8.02 2.26
C ASP A 124 9.17 8.80 1.50
N PRO A 125 9.20 8.80 0.16
CA PRO A 125 8.18 9.46 -0.65
C PRO A 125 6.77 8.92 -0.39
N ASP A 126 6.60 7.61 -0.18
CA ASP A 126 5.31 7.02 0.19
C ASP A 126 4.78 7.63 1.49
N GLY A 127 5.62 7.72 2.53
CA GLY A 127 5.26 8.37 3.79
C GLY A 127 4.93 9.86 3.62
N ASP A 128 5.70 10.60 2.81
CA ASP A 128 5.45 12.02 2.51
C ASP A 128 4.09 12.22 1.83
N LEU A 129 3.70 11.33 0.92
CA LEU A 129 2.37 11.31 0.31
C LEU A 129 1.27 11.12 1.37
N PHE A 130 1.39 10.11 2.23
CA PHE A 130 0.36 9.86 3.25
C PHE A 130 0.27 10.99 4.28
N GLU A 131 1.39 11.62 4.65
CA GLU A 131 1.40 12.79 5.52
C GLU A 131 0.68 13.98 4.89
N VAL A 132 0.91 14.25 3.59
CA VAL A 132 0.16 15.27 2.83
C VAL A 132 -1.33 14.96 2.82
N VAL A 133 -1.72 13.71 2.49
CA VAL A 133 -3.12 13.29 2.47
C VAL A 133 -3.77 13.55 3.83
N ARG A 134 -3.18 13.02 4.91
CA ARG A 134 -3.72 13.14 6.27
C ARG A 134 -3.81 14.58 6.73
N ARG A 135 -2.79 15.40 6.44
CA ARG A 135 -2.78 16.83 6.79
C ARG A 135 -3.95 17.58 6.14
N VAL A 136 -4.31 17.24 4.90
CA VAL A 136 -5.40 17.92 4.19
C VAL A 136 -6.78 17.41 4.61
N VAL A 137 -6.97 16.09 4.69
CA VAL A 137 -8.30 15.52 4.96
C VAL A 137 -8.66 15.46 6.46
N GLY A 138 -7.67 15.63 7.34
CA GLY A 138 -7.85 15.62 8.79
C GLY A 138 -7.83 14.20 9.39
N PRO A 139 -7.89 14.09 10.72
CA PRO A 139 -7.68 12.82 11.44
C PRO A 139 -8.86 11.84 11.35
N ASP A 140 -10.06 12.34 11.08
CA ASP A 140 -11.30 11.54 11.15
C ASP A 140 -11.66 10.86 9.83
N ILE A 141 -11.17 11.38 8.70
CA ILE A 141 -11.45 10.83 7.38
C ILE A 141 -10.65 9.54 7.16
N PRO A 142 -11.29 8.40 6.86
CA PRO A 142 -10.58 7.16 6.58
C PRO A 142 -9.64 7.29 5.38
N VAL A 143 -8.39 6.83 5.55
CA VAL A 143 -7.41 6.71 4.46
C VAL A 143 -7.02 5.24 4.36
N ILE A 144 -7.35 4.61 3.24
CA ILE A 144 -7.07 3.19 3.00
C ILE A 144 -6.13 3.09 1.81
N ALA A 145 -5.10 2.25 1.95
CA ALA A 145 -4.14 2.04 0.88
C ALA A 145 -3.86 0.56 0.68
N VAL A 146 -3.65 0.21 -0.58
CA VAL A 146 -3.14 -1.08 -1.01
C VAL A 146 -1.65 -0.94 -1.31
N PHE A 147 -0.86 -1.97 -0.96
CA PHE A 147 0.59 -1.99 -1.08
C PHE A 147 1.09 -3.29 -1.69
N ASP A 148 2.13 -3.17 -2.50
CA ASP A 148 2.93 -4.31 -2.91
C ASP A 148 3.62 -4.96 -1.71
N LEU A 149 3.70 -6.29 -1.67
CA LEU A 149 4.34 -7.02 -0.57
C LEU A 149 5.84 -6.70 -0.41
N HIS A 150 6.49 -6.13 -1.42
CA HIS A 150 7.86 -5.64 -1.37
C HIS A 150 7.98 -4.24 -0.73
N ALA A 151 6.87 -3.62 -0.30
CA ALA A 151 6.89 -2.33 0.37
C ALA A 151 7.86 -2.27 1.57
N ASN A 152 8.63 -1.20 1.63
CA ASN A 152 9.46 -0.87 2.78
C ASN A 152 8.68 0.06 3.72
N VAL A 153 7.94 -0.54 4.65
CA VAL A 153 6.99 0.15 5.52
C VAL A 153 7.67 1.13 6.47
N SER A 154 7.27 2.40 6.48
CA SER A 154 7.71 3.38 7.48
C SER A 154 6.67 3.63 8.55
N ARG A 155 7.11 4.16 9.69
CA ARG A 155 6.18 4.64 10.73
C ARG A 155 5.32 5.79 10.22
N LYS A 156 5.87 6.67 9.38
CA LYS A 156 5.16 7.79 8.74
C LYS A 156 3.99 7.29 7.89
N MET A 157 4.13 6.19 7.15
CA MET A 157 3.00 5.57 6.44
C MET A 157 1.92 5.11 7.42
N ILE A 158 2.30 4.32 8.44
CA ILE A 158 1.36 3.73 9.41
C ILE A 158 0.58 4.80 10.18
N ASP A 159 1.23 5.87 10.62
CA ASP A 159 0.60 6.92 11.42
C ASP A 159 -0.46 7.73 10.65
N ASN A 160 -0.43 7.69 9.32
CA ASN A 160 -1.32 8.46 8.46
C ASN A 160 -2.46 7.63 7.84
N LEU A 161 -2.45 6.30 8.03
CA LEU A 161 -3.43 5.37 7.48
C LEU A 161 -4.50 4.95 8.49
N SER A 162 -5.67 4.58 7.96
CA SER A 162 -6.76 3.95 8.70
C SER A 162 -6.79 2.45 8.49
N VAL A 163 -6.49 1.97 7.27
CA VAL A 163 -6.32 0.55 6.97
C VAL A 163 -5.15 0.38 6.00
N PHE A 164 -4.30 -0.61 6.28
CA PHE A 164 -3.19 -1.03 5.42
C PHE A 164 -3.52 -2.39 4.83
N VAL A 165 -3.50 -2.53 3.50
CA VAL A 165 -3.74 -3.81 2.80
C VAL A 165 -2.54 -4.15 1.94
N GLY A 166 -1.80 -5.20 2.28
CA GLY A 166 -0.68 -5.70 1.48
C GLY A 166 -1.10 -6.87 0.58
N TYR A 167 -0.38 -7.06 -0.52
CA TYR A 167 -0.48 -8.27 -1.35
C TYR A 167 -0.14 -9.52 -0.52
N LEU A 168 -0.80 -10.64 -0.82
CA LEU A 168 -0.56 -11.92 -0.16
C LEU A 168 0.19 -12.92 -1.04
N GLU A 169 0.27 -12.68 -2.35
CA GLU A 169 0.83 -13.62 -3.31
C GLU A 169 2.10 -13.08 -4.00
N ASN A 170 3.14 -13.92 -4.04
CA ASN A 170 4.35 -13.74 -4.84
C ASN A 170 4.56 -15.04 -5.64
N PRO A 171 4.43 -15.03 -6.99
CA PRO A 171 4.13 -13.87 -7.86
C PRO A 171 2.79 -13.19 -7.57
N HIS A 172 2.66 -11.90 -7.94
CA HIS A 172 1.50 -11.07 -7.62
C HIS A 172 0.26 -11.42 -8.45
N THR A 173 -0.48 -12.43 -7.99
CA THR A 173 -1.71 -12.91 -8.62
C THR A 173 -2.98 -12.40 -7.92
N ASP A 174 -2.86 -11.70 -6.79
CA ASP A 174 -3.98 -11.30 -5.93
C ASP A 174 -4.21 -9.77 -5.84
N ILE A 175 -3.59 -8.98 -6.73
CA ILE A 175 -3.61 -7.52 -6.69
C ILE A 175 -5.05 -6.98 -6.75
N HIS A 176 -5.86 -7.53 -7.65
CA HIS A 176 -7.27 -7.16 -7.81
C HIS A 176 -8.08 -7.47 -6.54
N GLU A 177 -7.85 -8.64 -5.96
CA GLU A 177 -8.50 -9.11 -4.73
C GLU A 177 -8.12 -8.22 -3.53
N ARG A 178 -6.90 -7.66 -3.51
CA ARG A 178 -6.51 -6.67 -2.49
C ARG A 178 -7.28 -5.36 -2.63
N GLY A 179 -7.51 -4.91 -3.86
CA GLY A 179 -8.41 -3.79 -4.14
C GLY A 179 -9.84 -4.02 -3.63
N VAL A 180 -10.38 -5.20 -3.90
CA VAL A 180 -11.70 -5.63 -3.39
C VAL A 180 -11.71 -5.65 -1.86
N GLU A 181 -10.67 -6.15 -1.21
CA GLU A 181 -10.55 -6.14 0.24
C GLU A 181 -10.51 -4.70 0.81
N ALA A 182 -9.73 -3.82 0.20
CA ALA A 182 -9.66 -2.41 0.59
C ALA A 182 -11.03 -1.70 0.50
N ALA A 183 -11.83 -2.00 -0.53
CA ALA A 183 -13.19 -1.48 -0.66
C ALA A 183 -14.15 -2.01 0.42
N LYS A 184 -14.02 -3.27 0.84
CA LYS A 184 -14.81 -3.81 1.97
C LYS A 184 -14.49 -3.07 3.26
N HIS A 185 -13.20 -2.91 3.57
CA HIS A 185 -12.74 -2.16 4.74
C HIS A 185 -13.16 -0.68 4.66
N MET A 186 -13.18 -0.10 3.45
CA MET A 186 -13.70 1.25 3.20
C MET A 186 -15.16 1.38 3.62
N ARG A 187 -16.01 0.44 3.20
CA ARG A 187 -17.42 0.42 3.58
C ARG A 187 -17.61 0.26 5.10
N GLU A 188 -16.80 -0.58 5.75
CA GLU A 188 -16.83 -0.71 7.21
C GLU A 188 -16.47 0.61 7.92
N CYS A 189 -15.39 1.28 7.48
CA CYS A 189 -14.98 2.56 8.05
C CYS A 189 -16.04 3.66 7.84
N LEU A 190 -16.65 3.71 6.65
CA LEU A 190 -17.77 4.63 6.35
C LEU A 190 -19.01 4.33 7.20
N ALA A 191 -19.22 3.08 7.61
CA ALA A 191 -20.25 2.67 8.56
C ALA A 191 -19.89 2.98 10.03
N GLY A 192 -18.73 3.57 10.30
CA GLY A 192 -18.28 3.99 11.62
C GLY A 192 -17.29 3.03 12.30
N GLN A 193 -16.79 2.01 11.60
CA GLN A 193 -15.74 1.15 12.14
C GLN A 193 -14.45 1.96 12.32
N ARG A 194 -14.07 2.16 13.59
CA ARG A 194 -12.76 2.72 13.94
C ARG A 194 -11.71 1.62 13.91
N THR A 195 -10.51 1.95 13.46
CA THR A 195 -9.40 1.01 13.35
C THR A 195 -8.16 1.52 14.07
N ALA A 196 -7.21 0.63 14.34
CA ALA A 196 -5.85 0.97 14.78
C ALA A 196 -4.86 0.08 14.06
N ILE A 197 -3.79 0.68 13.53
CA ILE A 197 -2.72 -0.04 12.85
C ILE A 197 -1.50 -0.09 13.75
N GLU A 198 -0.90 -1.27 13.89
CA GLU A 198 0.42 -1.43 14.50
C GLU A 198 1.35 -2.24 13.62
N MET A 199 2.65 -1.99 13.76
CA MET A 199 3.68 -2.67 13.00
C MET A 199 4.84 -3.12 13.89
N VAL A 200 5.47 -4.23 13.53
CA VAL A 200 6.77 -4.63 14.05
C VAL A 200 7.69 -4.96 12.88
N LYS A 201 8.77 -4.19 12.76
CA LYS A 201 9.80 -4.38 11.73
C LYS A 201 10.96 -5.18 12.29
N LEU A 202 11.33 -6.23 11.56
CA LEU A 202 12.51 -7.03 11.87
C LEU A 202 13.76 -6.44 11.24
N PRO A 203 14.93 -6.55 11.88
CA PRO A 203 16.22 -6.33 11.25
C PRO A 203 16.58 -7.52 10.35
N LEU A 204 15.69 -7.86 9.41
CA LEU A 204 15.78 -8.99 8.51
C LEU A 204 15.41 -8.51 7.10
N VAL A 205 16.36 -8.55 6.18
CA VAL A 205 16.13 -8.29 4.76
C VAL A 205 16.23 -9.63 4.03
N PRO A 206 15.09 -10.29 3.74
CA PRO A 206 15.10 -11.56 3.03
C PRO A 206 15.53 -11.35 1.56
N PRO A 207 16.33 -12.27 0.97
CA PRO A 207 16.64 -12.19 -0.45
C PRO A 207 15.36 -12.47 -1.27
N GLN A 208 15.18 -11.75 -2.39
CA GLN A 208 13.94 -11.81 -3.20
C GLN A 208 13.56 -13.25 -3.61
N ILE A 209 14.55 -14.07 -3.95
CA ILE A 209 14.41 -15.50 -4.28
C ILE A 209 13.86 -16.39 -3.15
N SER A 210 13.72 -15.86 -1.93
CA SER A 210 13.19 -16.58 -0.77
C SER A 210 11.73 -16.21 -0.44
N LEU A 211 11.13 -15.31 -1.21
CA LEU A 211 9.84 -14.68 -0.93
C LEU A 211 8.65 -15.31 -1.66
N LEU A 212 8.80 -16.50 -2.23
CA LEU A 212 7.66 -17.21 -2.83
C LEU A 212 6.59 -17.47 -1.76
N THR A 213 5.31 -17.24 -2.09
CA THR A 213 4.20 -17.43 -1.14
C THR A 213 3.53 -18.80 -1.27
N ALA A 214 3.88 -19.58 -2.29
CA ALA A 214 3.47 -20.98 -2.39
C ALA A 214 4.10 -21.84 -1.26
N GLN A 215 5.37 -21.60 -0.94
CA GLN A 215 6.16 -22.38 0.02
C GLN A 215 7.32 -21.57 0.62
N GLY A 216 7.84 -22.04 1.75
CA GLY A 216 9.01 -21.45 2.40
C GLY A 216 8.65 -20.53 3.56
N PRO A 217 9.64 -19.88 4.18
CA PRO A 217 9.42 -19.18 5.43
C PRO A 217 8.50 -17.97 5.29
N TYR A 218 8.51 -17.28 4.14
CA TYR A 218 7.61 -16.17 3.89
C TYR A 218 6.16 -16.62 3.74
N ALA A 219 5.92 -17.68 2.95
CA ALA A 219 4.62 -18.32 2.82
C ALA A 219 4.01 -18.72 4.17
N ASP A 220 4.81 -19.32 5.06
CA ASP A 220 4.35 -19.73 6.39
C ASP A 220 3.88 -18.53 7.23
N LEU A 221 4.58 -17.38 7.16
CA LEU A 221 4.21 -16.17 7.88
C LEU A 221 2.93 -15.55 7.33
N VAL A 222 2.80 -15.45 6.01
CA VAL A 222 1.58 -14.93 5.36
C VAL A 222 0.39 -15.82 5.73
N LYS A 223 0.51 -17.15 5.55
CA LYS A 223 -0.55 -18.12 5.90
C LYS A 223 -0.92 -18.02 7.37
N TYR A 224 0.05 -17.97 8.27
CA TYR A 224 -0.21 -17.80 9.70
C TYR A 224 -0.98 -16.50 9.99
N GLY A 225 -0.54 -15.38 9.42
CA GLY A 225 -1.22 -14.08 9.55
C GLY A 225 -2.68 -14.14 9.10
N GLN A 226 -2.94 -14.78 7.97
CA GLN A 226 -4.31 -14.92 7.44
C GLN A 226 -5.23 -15.76 8.35
N THR A 227 -4.71 -16.73 9.13
CA THR A 227 -5.53 -17.46 10.13
C THR A 227 -6.03 -16.58 11.28
N LYS A 228 -5.50 -15.35 11.40
CA LYS A 228 -5.81 -14.42 12.49
C LYS A 228 -6.76 -13.31 12.08
N VAL A 229 -7.09 -13.21 10.78
CA VAL A 229 -8.07 -12.24 10.28
C VAL A 229 -9.47 -12.66 10.74
N GLY A 230 -10.26 -11.70 11.22
CA GLY A 230 -11.57 -11.94 11.83
C GLY A 230 -11.62 -11.52 13.29
N GLY A 231 -12.83 -11.47 13.85
CA GLY A 231 -13.06 -10.93 15.19
C GLY A 231 -12.51 -9.51 15.30
N ASP A 232 -11.56 -9.29 16.21
CA ASP A 232 -10.92 -7.98 16.44
C ASP A 232 -9.92 -7.56 15.36
N ILE A 233 -9.56 -8.43 14.40
CA ILE A 233 -8.54 -8.14 13.39
C ILE A 233 -9.19 -7.91 12.02
N VAL A 234 -8.92 -6.74 11.42
CA VAL A 234 -9.41 -6.31 10.10
C VAL A 234 -8.52 -6.87 8.99
N ASN A 235 -7.21 -6.67 9.11
CA ASN A 235 -6.23 -7.07 8.11
C ASN A 235 -4.91 -7.45 8.79
N VAL A 236 -4.22 -8.42 8.21
CA VAL A 236 -2.84 -8.77 8.53
C VAL A 236 -2.04 -8.79 7.24
N SER A 237 -0.99 -7.97 7.18
CA SER A 237 -0.09 -7.87 6.04
C SER A 237 1.35 -8.11 6.49
N VAL A 238 2.06 -9.05 5.86
CA VAL A 238 3.48 -9.32 6.13
C VAL A 238 4.29 -8.81 4.96
N MET A 239 4.86 -7.62 5.11
CA MET A 239 5.61 -6.97 4.04
C MET A 239 7.04 -7.49 4.04
N ALA A 240 7.47 -8.09 2.93
CA ALA A 240 8.80 -8.66 2.80
C ALA A 240 9.90 -7.58 2.79
N GLY A 241 9.57 -6.40 2.26
CA GLY A 241 10.51 -5.34 1.97
C GLY A 241 11.32 -5.57 0.69
N PHE A 242 11.98 -4.53 0.21
CA PHE A 242 12.76 -4.56 -1.02
C PHE A 242 14.23 -4.25 -0.73
N ALA A 243 15.11 -5.25 -0.79
CA ALA A 243 16.50 -5.13 -0.38
C ALA A 243 17.28 -3.99 -1.08
N TYR A 244 17.02 -3.77 -2.37
CA TYR A 244 17.81 -2.85 -3.19
C TYR A 244 17.42 -1.37 -3.02
N SER A 245 16.40 -1.06 -2.23
CA SER A 245 16.12 0.34 -1.87
C SER A 245 17.19 0.93 -0.96
N ASP A 246 17.96 0.10 -0.24
CA ASP A 246 19.03 0.53 0.66
C ASP A 246 18.65 1.78 1.48
N SER A 247 17.56 1.65 2.25
CA SER A 247 16.94 2.75 2.97
C SER A 247 16.79 2.41 4.45
N PRO A 248 16.65 3.40 5.34
CA PRO A 248 16.30 3.16 6.74
C PRO A 248 14.96 2.41 6.93
N LYS A 249 14.13 2.33 5.88
CA LYS A 249 12.85 1.62 5.92
C LYS A 249 12.98 0.11 5.73
N ASN A 250 14.12 -0.40 5.26
CA ASN A 250 14.28 -1.82 4.93
C ASN A 250 14.04 -2.75 6.11
N GLY A 251 13.33 -3.86 5.85
CA GLY A 251 13.13 -4.94 6.79
C GLY A 251 11.75 -5.57 6.68
N LEU A 252 11.70 -6.90 6.85
CA LEU A 252 10.45 -7.65 6.91
C LEU A 252 9.59 -7.08 8.04
N THR A 253 8.38 -6.66 7.70
CA THR A 253 7.49 -5.94 8.61
C THR A 253 6.14 -6.65 8.71
N ALA A 254 5.74 -7.01 9.93
CA ALA A 254 4.37 -7.43 10.20
C ALA A 254 3.54 -6.17 10.47
N VAL A 255 2.46 -5.97 9.72
CA VAL A 255 1.50 -4.87 9.87
C VAL A 255 0.14 -5.48 10.17
N VAL A 256 -0.52 -4.99 11.22
CA VAL A 256 -1.83 -5.49 11.66
C VAL A 256 -2.76 -4.31 11.84
N THR A 257 -3.94 -4.39 11.21
CA THR A 257 -5.05 -3.46 11.44
C THR A 257 -6.09 -4.15 12.32
N ALA A 258 -6.41 -3.57 13.47
CA ALA A 258 -7.44 -4.04 14.39
C ALA A 258 -8.71 -3.19 14.35
N ARG A 259 -9.86 -3.80 14.66
CA ARG A 259 -11.16 -3.17 14.84
C ARG A 259 -11.23 -2.41 16.16
N ASN A 260 -12.23 -1.55 16.28
CA ASN A 260 -12.62 -0.79 17.47
C ASN A 260 -11.47 0.01 18.10
N ALA A 261 -10.51 0.44 17.27
CA ALA A 261 -9.26 1.05 17.71
C ALA A 261 -8.48 0.22 18.76
N ASN A 262 -8.58 -1.13 18.71
CA ASN A 262 -7.91 -2.05 19.62
C ASN A 262 -6.42 -2.18 19.28
N ARG A 263 -5.66 -1.12 19.58
CA ARG A 263 -4.20 -1.02 19.38
C ARG A 263 -3.44 -2.16 20.07
N ARG A 264 -3.93 -2.64 21.21
CA ARG A 264 -3.31 -3.75 21.95
C ARG A 264 -3.36 -5.04 21.15
N ALA A 265 -4.53 -5.42 20.61
CA ALA A 265 -4.66 -6.62 19.79
C ALA A 265 -3.78 -6.56 18.54
N ALA A 266 -3.72 -5.39 17.88
CA ALA A 266 -2.83 -5.19 16.74
C ALA A 266 -1.35 -5.37 17.11
N ALA A 267 -0.89 -4.72 18.20
CA ALA A 267 0.50 -4.79 18.66
C ALA A 267 0.91 -6.21 19.09
N GLU A 268 0.07 -6.92 19.85
CA GLU A 268 0.34 -8.28 20.31
C GLU A 268 0.49 -9.25 19.13
N LEU A 269 -0.40 -9.16 18.13
CA LEU A 269 -0.33 -9.99 16.94
C LEU A 269 0.86 -9.64 16.04
N ALA A 270 1.13 -8.35 15.81
CA ALA A 270 2.28 -7.92 15.02
C ALA A 270 3.60 -8.42 15.63
N LEU A 271 3.72 -8.37 16.97
CA LEU A 271 4.87 -8.89 17.69
C LEU A 271 4.98 -10.42 17.61
N ASP A 272 3.88 -11.17 17.69
CA ASP A 272 3.89 -12.62 17.52
C ASP A 272 4.36 -13.04 16.12
N ILE A 273 3.83 -12.41 15.07
CA ILE A 273 4.25 -12.65 13.68
C ILE A 273 5.74 -12.33 13.51
N ALA A 274 6.20 -11.19 14.03
CA ALA A 274 7.60 -10.80 13.96
C ALA A 274 8.52 -11.79 14.70
N LYS A 275 8.15 -12.25 15.90
CA LYS A 275 8.91 -13.27 16.64
C LYS A 275 9.03 -14.58 15.84
N ARG A 276 7.96 -15.01 15.20
CA ARG A 276 7.97 -16.18 14.31
C ARG A 276 8.91 -15.98 13.12
N GLY A 277 8.83 -14.82 12.47
CA GLY A 277 9.72 -14.47 11.35
C GLY A 277 11.19 -14.49 11.77
N TRP A 278 11.52 -13.90 12.92
CA TRP A 278 12.88 -13.89 13.45
C TRP A 278 13.40 -15.29 13.80
N ALA A 279 12.55 -16.14 14.40
CA ALA A 279 12.89 -17.53 14.68
C ALA A 279 13.21 -18.32 13.40
N MET A 280 12.64 -17.92 12.27
CA MET A 280 12.79 -18.55 10.96
C MET A 280 13.86 -17.91 10.08
N LYS A 281 14.61 -16.89 10.55
CA LYS A 281 15.55 -16.10 9.72
C LYS A 281 16.54 -16.93 8.89
N GLU A 282 17.04 -18.05 9.43
CA GLU A 282 17.99 -18.91 8.73
C GLU A 282 17.36 -19.63 7.52
N ARG A 283 16.04 -19.85 7.53
CA ARG A 283 15.30 -20.49 6.44
C ARG A 283 15.17 -19.59 5.20
N PHE A 284 15.45 -18.29 5.32
CA PHE A 284 15.43 -17.34 4.20
C PHE A 284 16.71 -17.42 3.35
N LYS A 285 17.77 -18.11 3.82
CA LYS A 285 18.98 -18.36 3.04
C LYS A 285 18.68 -19.36 1.92
N ARG A 286 19.20 -19.11 0.72
CA ARG A 286 19.06 -19.98 -0.45
C ARG A 286 20.44 -20.29 -1.03
N ALA A 287 20.69 -21.57 -1.31
CA ALA A 287 21.80 -22.00 -2.14
C ALA A 287 21.35 -22.02 -3.60
N MET A 288 22.03 -21.24 -4.44
CA MET A 288 21.73 -21.14 -5.87
C MET A 288 22.54 -22.19 -6.65
N VAL A 289 21.94 -22.70 -7.72
CA VAL A 289 22.64 -23.59 -8.67
C VAL A 289 23.66 -22.76 -9.46
N PRO A 290 24.95 -23.14 -9.50
CA PRO A 290 25.96 -22.46 -10.32
C PRO A 290 25.64 -22.59 -11.82
N LEU A 291 26.06 -21.59 -12.62
CA LEU A 291 25.80 -21.57 -14.07
C LEU A 291 26.61 -22.58 -14.89
N ALA A 292 27.70 -23.13 -14.33
CA ALA A 292 28.65 -24.09 -14.92
C ALA A 292 29.08 -23.81 -16.37
#